data_AF-X1FWX2-F1
#
_entry.id   AF-X1FWX2-F1
#
_cell.length_a   1.000
_cell.length_b   1.000
_cell.length_c   1.000
_cell.angle_alpha   90.00
_cell.angle_beta   90.00
_cell.angle_gamma   90.00
#
_symmetry.space_group_name_H-M   'P 1'
#
loop_
_entity.id
_entity.type
_entity.pdbx_description
1 polymer ?
#
loop_
_entity_poly.entity_id
_entity_poly.type
_entity_poly.pdbx_seq_one_letter_code
_entity_poly.pdbx_strand_id
1 'polypeptide(L)'
;PGIPYHRPPYPAVKGLYGKPTLFNNVKTLAYIRHIINHGAEWFASIGTERSKGTAVFALAGKVVNTGLTEVPMGTTLRQVIFDVGSGIPGGKRFKAVQIGGPSGGCLPESALDLPIDFDSLSDAGAMMGSGGMVVLDEDDCMVEISPLDPR
;
A
#
# COMPACT_ATOMS: atom_id res chain seq x y z
N PRO A 1 1.22 26.18 11.33
CA PRO A 1 1.16 25.74 9.90
C PRO A 1 2.18 24.61 9.65
N GLY A 2 1.73 23.46 9.16
CA GLY A 2 2.57 22.31 8.80
C GLY A 2 3.20 22.45 7.41
N ILE A 3 3.88 23.58 7.16
CA ILE A 3 4.48 23.86 5.86
C ILE A 3 5.76 23.02 5.71
N PRO A 4 5.90 22.20 4.65
CA PRO A 4 7.12 21.43 4.41
C PRO A 4 8.34 22.34 4.23
N TYR A 5 9.47 21.94 4.80
CA TYR A 5 10.76 22.61 4.56
C TYR A 5 11.44 22.03 3.32
N HIS A 6 12.07 22.88 2.52
CA HIS A 6 12.98 22.43 1.49
C HIS A 6 14.17 21.70 2.11
N ARG A 7 14.52 20.55 1.52
CA ARG A 7 15.69 19.75 1.87
C ARG A 7 16.80 20.10 0.86
N PRO A 8 18.07 20.23 1.28
CA PRO A 8 18.63 20.02 2.63
C PRO A 8 18.44 21.21 3.61
N PRO A 9 18.59 21.00 4.94
CA PRO A 9 19.02 19.77 5.60
C PRO A 9 17.91 18.71 5.73
N TYR A 10 18.30 17.43 5.70
CA TYR A 10 17.36 16.34 5.99
C TYR A 10 17.06 16.26 7.50
N PRO A 11 15.84 15.85 7.92
CA PRO A 11 15.47 15.77 9.33
C PRO A 11 16.39 14.89 10.19
N ALA A 12 16.97 13.84 9.60
CA ALA A 12 17.96 12.99 10.27
C ALA A 12 19.21 13.76 10.72
N VAL A 13 19.53 14.90 10.08
CA VAL A 13 20.63 15.79 10.46
C VAL A 13 20.12 16.96 11.32
N LYS A 14 19.04 17.62 10.88
CA LYS A 14 18.46 18.79 11.56
C LYS A 14 16.94 18.80 11.35
N GLY A 15 16.23 18.17 12.28
CA GLY A 15 14.77 18.05 12.31
C GLY A 15 14.16 18.85 13.46
N LEU A 16 13.45 18.16 14.36
CA LEU A 16 12.69 18.76 15.46
C LEU A 16 13.63 19.59 16.36
N TYR A 17 13.27 20.86 16.56
CA TYR A 17 14.06 21.85 17.31
C TYR A 17 15.53 21.97 16.87
N GLY A 18 15.78 21.71 15.58
CA GLY A 18 17.13 21.76 15.03
C GLY A 18 18.04 20.60 15.47
N LYS A 19 17.47 19.51 15.99
CA LYS A 19 18.21 18.30 16.41
C LYS A 19 18.05 17.16 15.39
N PRO A 20 19.04 16.26 15.25
CA PRO A 20 18.88 15.02 14.51
C PRO A 20 17.60 14.29 14.91
N THR A 21 16.69 14.05 13.96
CA THR A 21 15.38 13.45 14.22
C THR A 21 15.06 12.40 13.17
N LEU A 22 14.89 11.15 13.61
CA LEU A 22 14.30 10.10 12.79
C LEU A 22 12.78 10.13 12.97
N PHE A 23 12.05 10.22 11.87
CA PHE A 23 10.61 10.03 11.86
C PHE A 23 10.33 8.85 10.91
N ASN A 24 9.50 7.93 11.35
CA ASN A 24 9.15 6.73 10.60
C ASN A 24 7.64 6.52 10.69
N ASN A 25 7.07 5.79 9.75
CA ASN A 25 5.68 5.37 9.85
C ASN A 25 5.49 4.43 11.06
N VAL A 26 4.31 4.46 11.68
CA VAL A 26 3.97 3.61 12.82
C VAL A 26 4.20 2.12 12.51
N LYS A 27 3.84 1.65 11.32
CA LYS A 27 4.01 0.24 10.91
C LYS A 27 5.49 -0.18 10.91
N THR A 28 6.38 0.71 10.46
CA THR A 28 7.83 0.48 10.47
C THR A 28 8.34 0.30 11.89
N LEU A 29 7.89 1.14 12.83
CA LEU A 29 8.28 1.02 14.23
C LEU A 29 7.67 -0.21 14.90
N ALA A 30 6.44 -0.61 14.51
CA ALA A 30 5.77 -1.79 15.04
C ALA A 30 6.55 -3.09 14.73
N TYR A 31 7.17 -3.19 13.55
CA TYR A 31 8.00 -4.35 13.18
C TYR A 31 9.28 -4.49 14.01
N ILE A 32 9.81 -3.41 14.59
CA ILE A 32 11.10 -3.44 15.32
C ILE A 32 11.06 -4.47 16.46
N ARG A 33 9.94 -4.52 17.20
CA ARG A 33 9.81 -5.48 18.32
C ARG A 33 9.88 -6.93 17.82
N HIS A 34 9.20 -7.25 16.72
CA HIS A 34 9.22 -8.59 16.14
C HIS A 34 10.60 -8.95 15.61
N ILE A 35 11.27 -8.03 14.91
CA ILE A 35 12.62 -8.23 14.38
C ILE A 35 13.63 -8.48 15.52
N ILE A 36 13.56 -7.73 16.62
CA ILE A 36 14.45 -7.94 17.77
C ILE A 36 14.20 -9.30 18.43
N ASN A 37 12.95 -9.75 18.53
CA ASN A 37 12.60 -10.99 19.21
C ASN A 37 12.89 -12.26 18.38
N HIS A 38 12.71 -12.18 17.06
CA HIS A 38 12.79 -13.33 16.17
C HIS A 38 14.04 -13.33 15.27
N GLY A 39 14.78 -12.22 15.23
CA GLY A 39 15.95 -12.03 14.39
C GLY A 39 15.63 -11.39 13.03
N ALA A 40 16.62 -10.71 12.45
CA ALA A 40 16.49 -10.07 11.15
C ALA A 40 16.29 -11.08 10.02
N GLU A 41 16.93 -12.25 10.10
CA GLU A 41 16.81 -13.34 9.11
C GLU A 41 15.38 -13.86 9.02
N TRP A 42 14.68 -14.00 10.15
CA TRP A 42 13.28 -14.40 10.19
C TRP A 42 12.37 -13.40 9.45
N PHE A 43 12.58 -12.10 9.67
CA PHE A 43 11.77 -11.09 8.96
C PHE A 43 12.13 -11.06 7.47
N ALA A 44 13.42 -11.23 7.13
CA ALA A 44 13.92 -11.26 5.76
C ALA A 44 13.58 -12.53 4.98
N SER A 45 13.18 -13.62 5.66
CA SER A 45 12.66 -14.83 5.03
C SER A 45 11.21 -14.70 4.58
N ILE A 46 10.51 -13.65 5.03
CA ILE A 46 9.16 -13.32 4.58
C ILE A 46 9.27 -12.34 3.42
N GLY A 47 8.44 -12.52 2.40
CA GLY A 47 8.38 -11.62 1.25
C GLY A 47 9.22 -12.08 0.07
N THR A 48 9.59 -11.14 -0.81
CA THR A 48 10.40 -11.41 -2.01
C THR A 48 11.90 -11.21 -1.71
N GLU A 49 12.76 -11.41 -2.71
CA GLU A 49 14.20 -11.11 -2.57
C GLU A 49 14.45 -9.63 -2.25
N ARG A 50 13.75 -8.73 -2.95
CA ARG A 50 13.95 -7.28 -2.87
C ARG A 50 13.00 -6.57 -1.90
N SER A 51 11.86 -7.17 -1.57
CA SER A 51 10.87 -6.60 -0.64
C SER A 51 10.61 -7.57 0.52
N LYS A 52 11.25 -7.31 1.65
CA LYS A 52 11.19 -8.15 2.86
C LYS A 52 10.01 -7.82 3.75
N GLY A 53 9.53 -8.83 4.48
CA GLY A 53 8.46 -8.71 5.45
C GLY A 53 7.07 -8.73 4.82
N THR A 54 6.15 -8.05 5.49
CA THR A 54 4.73 -8.01 5.17
C THR A 54 4.28 -6.63 4.71
N ALA A 55 3.18 -6.60 3.96
CA ALA A 55 2.43 -5.41 3.62
C ALA A 55 1.10 -5.43 4.37
N VAL A 56 0.78 -4.30 5.01
CA VAL A 56 -0.51 -4.08 5.66
C VAL A 56 -1.34 -3.15 4.79
N PHE A 57 -2.53 -3.61 4.42
CA PHE A 57 -3.50 -2.87 3.62
C PHE A 57 -4.78 -2.58 4.39
N ALA A 58 -5.27 -1.35 4.28
CA ALA A 58 -6.66 -1.02 4.54
C ALA A 58 -7.45 -1.30 3.26
N LEU A 59 -8.11 -2.45 3.21
CA LEU A 59 -8.93 -2.91 2.10
C LEU A 59 -10.34 -2.32 2.22
N ALA A 60 -10.74 -1.53 1.22
CA ALA A 60 -11.99 -0.78 1.20
C ALA A 60 -12.59 -0.76 -0.22
N GLY A 61 -13.76 -0.13 -0.38
CA GLY A 61 -14.46 -0.03 -1.67
C GLY A 61 -15.40 -1.20 -1.93
N LYS A 62 -15.48 -1.63 -3.19
CA LYS A 62 -16.38 -2.69 -3.67
C LYS A 62 -15.81 -4.08 -3.43
N VAL A 63 -15.62 -4.43 -2.16
CA VAL A 63 -15.09 -5.73 -1.74
C VAL A 63 -15.92 -6.28 -0.58
N VAL A 64 -16.14 -7.59 -0.54
CA VAL A 64 -17.05 -8.21 0.43
C VAL A 64 -16.55 -8.05 1.86
N ASN A 65 -15.27 -8.37 2.09
CA ASN A 65 -14.63 -8.20 3.38
C ASN A 65 -13.72 -6.98 3.36
N THR A 66 -14.16 -5.91 4.03
CA THR A 66 -13.36 -4.71 4.25
C THR A 66 -12.64 -4.78 5.60
N GLY A 67 -11.51 -4.08 5.73
CA GLY A 67 -10.76 -4.03 6.99
C GLY A 67 -9.26 -3.91 6.78
N LEU A 68 -8.51 -4.35 7.80
CA LEU A 68 -7.05 -4.44 7.72
C LEU A 68 -6.63 -5.86 7.35
N THR A 69 -5.83 -5.96 6.31
CA THR A 69 -5.25 -7.21 5.82
C THR A 69 -3.74 -7.09 5.85
N GLU A 70 -3.07 -8.04 6.49
CA GLU A 70 -1.61 -8.17 6.44
C GLU A 70 -1.25 -9.41 5.61
N VAL A 71 -0.45 -9.21 4.57
CA VAL A 71 0.01 -10.27 3.67
C VAL A 71 1.52 -10.21 3.49
N PRO A 72 2.21 -11.33 3.18
CA PRO A 72 3.60 -11.28 2.76
C PRO A 72 3.79 -10.37 1.53
N MET A 73 4.92 -9.67 1.46
CA MET A 73 5.31 -9.01 0.22
C MET A 73 5.38 -10.03 -0.92
N GLY A 74 4.93 -9.66 -2.12
CA GLY A 74 4.85 -10.54 -3.28
C GLY A 74 3.52 -11.30 -3.43
N THR A 75 2.62 -11.27 -2.44
CA THR A 75 1.22 -11.71 -2.63
C THR A 75 0.58 -10.91 -3.77
N THR A 76 -0.19 -11.54 -4.66
CA THR A 76 -0.77 -10.83 -5.81
C THR A 76 -2.00 -10.01 -5.42
N LEU A 77 -2.34 -8.99 -6.24
CA LEU A 77 -3.58 -8.23 -6.06
C LEU A 77 -4.81 -9.13 -6.08
N ARG A 78 -4.81 -10.17 -6.93
CA ARG A 78 -5.86 -11.18 -7.00
C ARG A 78 -6.07 -11.87 -5.66
N GLN A 79 -4.99 -12.33 -5.04
CA GLN A 79 -5.06 -13.02 -3.75
C GLN A 79 -5.61 -12.09 -2.66
N VAL A 80 -5.16 -10.84 -2.61
CA VAL A 80 -5.68 -9.88 -1.62
C VAL A 80 -7.17 -9.60 -1.83
N ILE A 81 -7.60 -9.38 -3.07
CA ILE A 81 -8.98 -8.96 -3.36
C ILE A 81 -9.95 -10.14 -3.30
N PHE A 82 -9.61 -11.28 -3.91
CA PHE A 82 -10.53 -12.41 -4.07
C PHE A 82 -10.40 -13.43 -2.94
N ASP A 83 -9.19 -13.73 -2.47
CA ASP A 83 -9.02 -14.74 -1.41
C ASP A 83 -9.25 -14.11 -0.03
N VAL A 84 -8.61 -12.96 0.26
CA VAL A 84 -8.78 -12.27 1.55
C VAL A 84 -10.04 -11.42 1.58
N GLY A 85 -10.24 -10.59 0.55
CA GLY A 85 -11.39 -9.71 0.41
C GLY A 85 -12.70 -10.42 0.05
N SER A 86 -12.66 -11.71 -0.30
CA SER A 86 -13.83 -12.49 -0.76
C SER A 86 -14.50 -11.91 -2.03
N GLY A 87 -13.73 -11.19 -2.85
CA GLY A 87 -14.15 -10.70 -4.15
C GLY A 87 -15.12 -9.53 -4.09
N ILE A 88 -15.84 -9.32 -5.20
CA ILE A 88 -16.74 -8.17 -5.40
C ILE A 88 -18.16 -8.51 -4.94
N PRO A 89 -18.84 -7.64 -4.17
CA PRO A 89 -20.21 -7.85 -3.73
C PRO A 89 -21.16 -8.15 -4.89
N GLY A 90 -22.03 -9.15 -4.70
CA GLY A 90 -23.01 -9.54 -5.72
C GLY A 90 -22.43 -10.25 -6.94
N GLY A 91 -21.17 -10.67 -6.91
CA GLY A 91 -20.53 -11.38 -8.03
C GLY A 91 -20.29 -10.50 -9.26
N LYS A 92 -20.29 -9.18 -9.09
CA LYS A 92 -19.98 -8.21 -10.14
C LYS A 92 -18.53 -8.34 -10.61
N ARG A 93 -18.24 -7.73 -11.76
CA ARG A 93 -16.88 -7.71 -12.30
C ARG A 93 -16.00 -6.69 -11.60
N PHE A 94 -14.78 -7.09 -11.31
CA PHE A 94 -13.70 -6.18 -10.90
C PHE A 94 -13.35 -5.26 -12.06
N LYS A 95 -13.19 -3.97 -11.78
CA LYS A 95 -12.80 -2.97 -12.78
C LYS A 95 -11.38 -2.49 -12.58
N ALA A 96 -11.07 -2.06 -11.37
CA ALA A 96 -9.77 -1.54 -11.01
C ALA A 96 -9.57 -1.54 -9.49
N VAL A 97 -8.32 -1.36 -9.06
CA VAL A 97 -7.98 -1.11 -7.66
C VAL A 97 -7.08 0.12 -7.59
N GLN A 98 -7.44 1.07 -6.73
CA GLN A 98 -6.58 2.19 -6.39
C GLN A 98 -5.69 1.82 -5.21
N ILE A 99 -4.37 1.89 -5.40
CA ILE A 99 -3.38 1.55 -4.38
C ILE A 99 -2.45 2.73 -4.13
N GLY A 100 -2.16 3.02 -2.86
CA GLY A 100 -1.30 4.14 -2.45
C GLY A 100 -2.05 5.43 -2.11
N GLY A 101 -3.38 5.38 -2.01
CA GLY A 101 -4.24 6.53 -1.72
C GLY A 101 -4.49 7.43 -2.94
N PRO A 102 -5.00 8.67 -2.73
CA PRO A 102 -5.30 9.61 -3.82
C PRO A 102 -4.11 9.95 -4.73
N SER A 103 -2.89 9.80 -4.20
CA SER A 103 -1.64 10.04 -4.93
C SER A 103 -1.09 8.79 -5.63
N GLY A 104 -1.77 7.65 -5.50
CA GLY A 104 -1.40 6.38 -6.12
C GLY A 104 -2.10 6.13 -7.45
N GLY A 105 -1.76 5.01 -8.10
CA GLY A 105 -2.30 4.61 -9.41
C GLY A 105 -3.56 3.75 -9.28
N CYS A 106 -4.39 3.76 -10.34
CA CYS A 106 -5.49 2.82 -10.52
C CYS A 106 -5.04 1.67 -11.42
N LEU A 107 -4.97 0.47 -10.87
CA LEU A 107 -4.52 -0.73 -11.57
C LEU A 107 -5.74 -1.50 -12.13
N PRO A 108 -5.80 -1.78 -13.44
CA PRO A 108 -6.93 -2.47 -14.06
C PRO A 108 -6.88 -3.99 -13.83
N GLU A 109 -7.91 -4.70 -14.30
CA GLU A 109 -8.01 -6.16 -14.22
C GLU A 109 -6.77 -6.91 -14.76
N SER A 110 -6.14 -6.40 -15.81
CA SER A 110 -4.93 -7.00 -16.39
C SER A 110 -3.73 -7.01 -15.44
N ALA A 111 -3.78 -6.24 -14.35
CA ALA A 111 -2.76 -6.20 -13.31
C ALA A 111 -3.11 -7.06 -12.08
N LEU A 112 -4.21 -7.81 -12.07
CA LEU A 112 -4.59 -8.62 -10.90
C LEU A 112 -3.51 -9.63 -10.47
N ASP A 113 -2.74 -10.16 -11.41
CA ASP A 113 -1.66 -11.10 -11.13
C ASP A 113 -0.33 -10.41 -10.81
N LEU A 114 -0.31 -9.08 -10.73
CA LEU A 114 0.86 -8.30 -10.31
C LEU A 114 1.16 -8.59 -8.83
N PRO A 115 2.40 -8.97 -8.50
CA PRO A 115 2.82 -9.13 -7.11
C PRO A 115 2.89 -7.77 -6.40
N ILE A 116 2.47 -7.77 -5.15
CA ILE A 116 2.50 -6.58 -4.30
C ILE A 116 3.90 -6.45 -3.69
N ASP A 117 4.76 -5.71 -4.38
CA ASP A 117 6.09 -5.32 -3.93
C ASP A 117 6.44 -3.92 -4.46
N PHE A 118 7.53 -3.31 -3.96
CA PHE A 118 7.86 -1.93 -4.30
C PHE A 118 8.18 -1.73 -5.78
N ASP A 119 8.90 -2.67 -6.40
CA ASP A 119 9.38 -2.53 -7.78
C ASP A 119 8.22 -2.77 -8.75
N SER A 120 7.49 -3.87 -8.58
CA SER A 120 6.37 -4.27 -9.44
C SER A 120 5.25 -3.22 -9.45
N LEU A 121 4.92 -2.65 -8.29
CA LEU A 121 3.93 -1.57 -8.22
C LEU A 121 4.42 -0.30 -8.92
N SER A 122 5.69 0.08 -8.71
CA SER A 122 6.27 1.26 -9.34
C SER A 122 6.26 1.14 -10.87
N ASP A 123 6.64 -0.03 -11.40
CA ASP A 123 6.67 -0.30 -12.84
C ASP A 123 5.27 -0.27 -13.46
N ALA A 124 4.25 -0.64 -12.69
CA ALA A 124 2.84 -0.57 -13.09
C ALA A 124 2.23 0.85 -12.93
N GLY A 125 3.03 1.86 -12.60
CA GLY A 125 2.55 3.24 -12.41
C GLY A 125 1.75 3.44 -11.11
N ALA A 126 1.93 2.54 -10.14
CA ALA A 126 1.31 2.60 -8.83
C ALA A 126 2.39 2.70 -7.73
N MET A 127 1.97 2.79 -6.47
CA MET A 127 2.90 2.77 -5.34
C MET A 127 2.25 2.12 -4.12
N MET A 128 3.07 1.49 -3.28
CA MET A 128 2.62 0.90 -2.01
C MET A 128 1.95 1.95 -1.10
N GLY A 129 2.52 3.16 -1.07
CA GLY A 129 2.07 4.27 -0.24
C GLY A 129 1.89 3.90 1.24
N SER A 130 0.84 4.44 1.85
CA SER A 130 0.46 4.14 3.24
C SER A 130 -0.24 2.79 3.42
N GLY A 131 -0.53 2.05 2.34
CA GLY A 131 -1.30 0.80 2.38
C GLY A 131 -2.81 0.97 2.21
N GLY A 132 -3.30 2.07 1.64
CA GLY A 132 -4.72 2.17 1.24
C GLY A 132 -4.96 1.39 -0.05
N MET A 133 -5.99 0.53 -0.07
CA MET A 133 -6.43 -0.23 -1.24
C MET A 133 -7.95 -0.10 -1.41
N VAL A 134 -8.38 0.63 -2.45
CA VAL A 134 -9.80 0.85 -2.75
C VAL A 134 -10.17 0.08 -4.01
N VAL A 135 -11.03 -0.92 -3.87
CA VAL A 135 -11.50 -1.78 -4.96
C VAL A 135 -12.69 -1.12 -5.66
N LEU A 136 -12.71 -1.18 -6.99
CA LEU A 136 -13.75 -0.62 -7.86
C LEU A 136 -14.40 -1.74 -8.69
N ASP A 137 -15.72 -1.66 -8.86
CA ASP A 137 -16.51 -2.58 -9.69
C ASP A 137 -16.88 -1.96 -11.04
N GLU A 138 -17.55 -2.74 -11.89
CA GLU A 138 -17.92 -2.32 -13.25
C GLU A 138 -18.78 -1.05 -13.33
N ASP A 139 -19.52 -0.72 -12.27
CA ASP A 139 -20.41 0.45 -12.21
C ASP A 139 -19.66 1.75 -11.86
N ASP A 140 -18.46 1.67 -11.29
CA ASP A 140 -17.70 2.85 -10.87
C ASP A 140 -17.14 3.61 -12.08
N CYS A 141 -17.38 4.93 -12.17
CA CYS A 141 -16.91 5.74 -13.29
C CYS A 141 -15.46 6.23 -13.04
N MET A 142 -14.52 5.82 -13.91
CA MET A 142 -13.10 6.18 -13.74
C MET A 142 -12.82 7.68 -13.82
N VAL A 143 -13.70 8.46 -14.46
CA VAL A 143 -13.59 9.92 -14.49
C VAL A 143 -13.84 10.52 -13.11
N GLU A 144 -14.81 9.98 -12.36
CA GLU A 144 -15.13 10.46 -11.00
C GLU A 144 -14.07 10.07 -9.97
N ILE A 145 -13.37 8.97 -10.22
CA ILE A 145 -12.26 8.51 -9.39
C ILE A 145 -10.98 9.31 -9.65
N SER A 146 -10.89 10.00 -10.79
CA SER A 146 -9.69 10.75 -11.16
C SER A 146 -9.49 11.95 -10.22
N PRO A 147 -8.27 12.18 -9.69
CA PRO A 147 -7.97 13.36 -8.88
C PRO A 147 -8.07 14.69 -9.66
N LEU A 148 -8.36 14.65 -10.97
CA LEU A 148 -8.65 15.82 -11.80
C LEU A 148 -10.14 16.20 -11.84
N ASP A 149 -11.05 15.42 -11.25
CA ASP A 149 -12.45 15.81 -11.13
C ASP A 149 -12.60 16.83 -9.98
N PRO A 150 -13.00 18.09 -10.26
CA PRO A 150 -13.08 19.15 -9.27
C PRO A 150 -14.36 19.11 -8.40
N ARG A 151 -15.13 18.02 -8.46
CA ARG A 151 -16.36 17.82 -7.69
C ARG A 151 -16.10 17.39 -6.24
#